data_AF-A0A955JET8-F1
#
_entry.id   AF-A0A955JET8-F1
#
_cell.length_a   1.000
_cell.length_b   1.000
_cell.length_c   1.000
_cell.angle_alpha   90.00
_cell.angle_beta   90.00
_cell.angle_gamma   90.00
#
_symmetry.space_group_name_H-M   'P 1'
#
loop_
_entity.id
_entity.type
_entity.pdbx_description
1 polymer ?
#
loop_
_entity_poly.entity_id
_entity_poly.type
_entity_poly.pdbx_seq_one_letter_code
_entity_poly.pdbx_strand_id
1 'polypeptide(L)'
;ETLVTQLGARENGRTLRRLAIAAREGQCLALLLRPAEAALESSPAPLRLLARPDPVTTPQHRGVQLEVLKCESRPYLPPHHLRWTLDALHPATTPNPTPPAAKQHRA
;
A
#
# COMPACT_ATOMS: atom_id res chain seq x y z
N GLU A 1 11.21 -1.46 7.32
CA GLU A 1 11.15 -2.05 5.97
C GLU A 1 9.72 -2.50 5.72
N THR A 2 9.06 -2.01 4.66
CA THR A 2 7.68 -2.39 4.34
C THR A 2 7.72 -3.51 3.30
N LEU A 3 7.40 -4.73 3.71
CA LEU A 3 7.32 -5.87 2.81
C LEU A 3 5.94 -5.88 2.12
N VAL A 4 5.91 -5.51 0.85
CA VAL A 4 4.72 -5.67 0.00
C VAL A 4 4.85 -7.02 -0.71
N THR A 5 4.14 -8.04 -0.22
CA THR A 5 4.11 -9.35 -0.87
C THR A 5 2.78 -9.49 -1.60
N GLN A 6 2.81 -9.64 -2.93
CA GLN A 6 1.64 -10.06 -3.69
C GLN A 6 1.45 -11.56 -3.47
N LEU A 7 0.60 -11.96 -2.52
CA LEU A 7 0.21 -13.36 -2.39
C LEU A 7 -0.97 -13.67 -3.32
N GLY A 8 -0.77 -14.67 -4.16
CA GLY A 8 -1.76 -15.20 -5.08
C GLY A 8 -3.00 -15.75 -4.37
N ALA A 9 -4.10 -15.80 -5.11
CA ALA A 9 -5.40 -16.18 -4.62
C ALA A 9 -5.44 -17.62 -4.09
N ARG A 10 -5.25 -17.80 -2.77
CA ARG A 10 -5.81 -18.81 -1.85
C ARG A 10 -4.92 -19.00 -0.61
N GLU A 11 -4.64 -17.92 0.09
CA GLU A 11 -3.87 -18.03 1.33
C GLU A 11 -4.70 -18.67 2.45
N ASN A 12 -4.22 -19.82 2.92
CA ASN A 12 -4.80 -20.53 4.05
C ASN A 12 -4.80 -19.62 5.29
N GLY A 13 -5.89 -19.57 6.06
CA GLY A 13 -6.02 -18.72 7.26
C GLY A 13 -4.89 -18.90 8.28
N ARG A 14 -4.22 -20.07 8.30
CA ARG A 14 -3.01 -20.30 9.10
C ARG A 14 -1.84 -19.40 8.66
N THR A 15 -1.60 -19.24 7.36
CA THR A 15 -0.53 -18.37 6.84
C THR A 15 -0.82 -16.91 7.17
N LEU A 16 -2.07 -16.47 6.96
CA LEU A 16 -2.50 -15.11 7.28
C LEU A 16 -2.32 -14.78 8.78
N ARG A 17 -2.60 -15.76 9.65
CA ARG A 17 -2.39 -15.60 11.10
C ARG A 17 -0.91 -15.47 11.44
N ARG A 18 -0.03 -16.27 10.81
CA ARG A 18 1.43 -16.16 11.01
C ARG A 18 1.96 -14.81 10.55
N LEU A 19 1.49 -14.31 9.40
CA LEU A 19 1.83 -12.98 8.93
C LEU A 19 1.41 -11.89 9.92
N ALA A 20 0.19 -11.96 10.45
CA ALA A 20 -0.31 -11.01 11.45
C ALA A 20 0.52 -11.04 12.75
N ILE A 21 0.90 -12.23 13.23
CA ILE A 21 1.76 -12.39 14.41
C ILE A 21 3.14 -11.79 14.14
N ALA A 22 3.77 -12.13 13.02
CA ALA A 22 5.09 -11.63 12.67
C ALA A 22 5.11 -10.10 12.50
N ALA A 23 4.08 -9.52 11.89
CA ALA A 23 3.95 -8.07 11.76
C ALA A 23 3.82 -7.38 13.12
N ARG A 24 3.02 -7.97 14.03
CA ARG A 24 2.84 -7.46 15.39
C ARG A 24 4.12 -7.55 16.22
N GLU A 25 4.81 -8.68 16.18
CA GLU A 25 6.06 -8.91 16.92
C GLU A 25 7.20 -8.05 16.37
N GLY A 26 7.30 -7.90 15.05
CA GLY A 26 8.27 -7.05 14.38
C GLY A 26 7.91 -5.56 14.38
N GLN A 27 6.81 -5.17 15.05
CA GLN A 27 6.31 -3.78 15.10
C GLN A 27 6.24 -3.11 13.72
N CYS A 28 5.82 -3.88 12.70
CA CYS A 28 5.82 -3.43 11.32
C CYS A 28 4.44 -3.58 10.67
N LEU A 29 4.25 -2.91 9.53
CA LEU A 29 3.03 -2.99 8.76
C LEU A 29 3.14 -4.10 7.71
N ALA A 30 2.24 -5.08 7.78
CA ALA A 30 2.02 -6.04 6.70
C ALA A 30 0.78 -5.65 5.92
N LEU A 31 0.91 -5.53 4.60
CA LEU A 31 -0.18 -5.26 3.68
C LEU A 31 -0.42 -6.48 2.80
N LEU A 32 -1.69 -6.88 2.68
CA LEU A 32 -2.12 -7.94 1.80
C LEU A 32 -3.21 -7.42 0.87
N LEU A 33 -2.95 -7.50 -0.42
CA LEU A 33 -3.90 -7.18 -1.48
C LEU A 33 -4.56 -8.48 -1.96
N ARG A 34 -5.89 -8.50 -2.00
CA ARG A 34 -6.67 -9.64 -2.51
C ARG A 34 -7.75 -9.14 -3.46
N PRO A 35 -8.23 -9.99 -4.39
CA PRO A 35 -9.39 -9.67 -5.22
C PRO A 35 -10.62 -9.33 -4.36
N ALA A 36 -11.51 -8.50 -4.89
CA ALA A 36 -12.69 -8.03 -4.17
C ALA A 36 -13.64 -9.17 -3.78
N GLU A 37 -13.66 -10.25 -4.55
CA GLU A 37 -14.47 -11.45 -4.30
C GLU A 37 -14.06 -12.15 -2.99
N ALA A 38 -12.78 -12.06 -2.61
CA ALA A 38 -12.26 -12.60 -1.36
C ALA A 38 -12.54 -11.69 -0.15
N ALA A 39 -13.22 -10.55 -0.34
CA ALA A 39 -13.56 -9.62 0.73
C ALA A 39 -14.55 -10.22 1.75
N LEU A 40 -15.31 -11.26 1.38
CA LEU A 40 -16.24 -11.94 2.28
C LEU A 40 -15.57 -13.04 3.13
N GLU A 41 -14.39 -13.51 2.73
CA GLU A 41 -13.66 -14.53 3.48
C GLU A 41 -13.19 -14.00 4.83
N SER A 42 -13.24 -14.81 5.89
CA SER A 42 -12.70 -14.43 7.20
C SER A 42 -11.19 -14.14 7.12
N SER A 43 -10.72 -13.15 7.86
CA SER A 43 -9.31 -12.76 7.90
C SER A 43 -8.91 -12.33 9.31
N PRO A 44 -7.70 -12.72 9.78
CA PRO A 44 -7.16 -12.31 11.07
C PRO A 44 -6.63 -10.86 11.06
N ALA A 45 -6.72 -10.14 9.94
CA ALA A 45 -6.24 -8.76 9.86
C ALA A 45 -7.03 -7.84 10.82
N PRO A 46 -6.37 -6.96 11.58
CA PRO A 46 -7.04 -6.02 12.49
C PRO A 46 -7.77 -4.89 11.73
N LEU A 47 -7.34 -4.60 10.50
CA LEU A 47 -7.95 -3.66 9.58
C LEU A 47 -8.21 -4.37 8.24
N ARG A 48 -9.42 -4.24 7.70
CA ARG A 48 -9.79 -4.72 6.37
C ARG A 48 -10.46 -3.60 5.60
N LEU A 49 -9.98 -3.35 4.39
CA LEU A 49 -10.46 -2.30 3.51
C LEU A 49 -10.91 -2.92 2.19
N LEU A 50 -12.02 -2.43 1.64
CA LEU A 50 -12.42 -2.67 0.25
C LEU A 50 -12.06 -1.43 -0.55
N ALA A 51 -11.19 -1.61 -1.54
CA ALA A 51 -10.80 -0.58 -2.49
C ALA A 51 -11.71 -0.64 -3.72
N ARG A 52 -12.33 0.49 -4.07
CA ARG A 52 -13.12 0.66 -5.30
C ARG A 52 -12.56 1.83 -6.11
N PRO A 53 -12.69 1.82 -7.45
CA PRO A 53 -12.39 3.01 -8.24
C PRO A 53 -13.18 4.22 -7.74
N ASP A 54 -12.52 5.38 -7.63
CA ASP A 54 -13.23 6.62 -7.31
C ASP A 54 -14.13 7.01 -8.50
N PRO A 55 -15.43 7.28 -8.29
CA PRO A 55 -16.32 7.68 -9.39
C PRO A 55 -15.94 9.00 -10.04
N VAL A 56 -15.18 9.87 -9.36
CA VAL A 56 -14.70 11.14 -9.92
C VAL A 56 -13.23 10.98 -10.33
N THR A 57 -13.01 10.22 -11.40
CA THR A 57 -11.70 10.14 -12.04
C THR A 57 -11.62 11.15 -13.17
N THR A 58 -10.52 11.91 -13.23
CA THR A 58 -10.21 12.77 -14.38
C THR A 58 -8.89 12.31 -14.99
N PRO A 59 -8.49 12.78 -16.19
CA PRO A 59 -7.20 12.43 -16.78
C PRO A 59 -6.02 12.71 -15.85
N GLN A 60 -6.09 13.78 -15.05
CA GLN A 60 -5.03 14.25 -14.14
C GLN A 60 -5.16 13.71 -12.71
N HIS A 61 -6.36 13.25 -12.32
CA HIS A 61 -6.64 12.75 -10.98
C HIS A 61 -6.95 11.26 -10.98
N ARG A 62 -6.19 10.52 -10.18
CA ARG A 62 -6.52 9.14 -9.83
C ARG A 62 -7.04 9.12 -8.40
N GLY A 63 -7.96 8.20 -8.14
CA GLY A 63 -8.55 8.06 -6.82
C GLY A 63 -9.00 6.63 -6.57
N VAL A 64 -9.01 6.28 -5.30
CA VAL A 64 -9.60 5.05 -4.79
C VAL A 64 -10.52 5.41 -3.64
N GLN A 65 -11.73 4.86 -3.67
CA GLN A 65 -12.62 4.85 -2.53
C GLN A 65 -12.27 3.65 -1.65
N LEU A 66 -12.05 3.89 -0.36
CA LEU A 66 -11.78 2.88 0.65
C LEU A 66 -13.00 2.75 1.57
N GLU A 67 -13.58 1.56 1.60
CA GLU A 67 -14.64 1.17 2.53
C GLU A 67 -14.04 0.30 3.63
N VAL A 68 -14.32 0.61 4.90
CA VAL A 68 -13.79 -0.16 6.04
C VAL A 68 -14.71 -1.36 6.31
N LEU A 69 -14.21 -2.56 6.04
CA LEU A 69 -14.93 -3.82 6.30
C LEU A 69 -14.76 -4.33 7.74
N LYS A 70 -13.60 -4.06 8.33
CA LYS A 70 -13.26 -4.43 9.72
C LYS A 70 -12.25 -3.44 10.27
N CYS A 71 -12.45 -3.00 11.50
CA CYS A 71 -11.46 -2.25 12.27
C CYS A 71 -11.59 -2.67 13.74
N GLU A 72 -10.56 -3.32 14.31
CA GLU A 72 -10.62 -3.80 15.70
C GLU A 72 -10.70 -2.65 16.73
N SER A 73 -10.25 -1.45 16.35
CA SER A 73 -10.20 -0.30 17.25
C SER A 73 -11.38 0.68 17.12
N ARG A 74 -12.26 0.54 16.11
CA ARG A 74 -13.42 1.43 15.91
C ARG A 74 -14.60 0.72 15.25
N PRO A 75 -15.83 0.87 15.79
CA PRO A 75 -16.99 0.13 15.30
C PRO A 75 -17.57 0.65 13.98
N TYR A 76 -17.26 1.87 13.55
CA TYR A 76 -17.76 2.41 12.29
C TYR A 76 -16.86 3.53 11.74
N LEU A 77 -16.54 3.45 10.45
CA LEU A 77 -15.87 4.50 9.69
C LEU A 77 -16.60 4.65 8.34
N PRO A 78 -17.04 5.87 7.96
CA PRO A 78 -17.64 6.10 6.65
C PRO A 78 -16.61 5.82 5.53
N PRO A 79 -17.03 5.58 4.28
CA PRO A 79 -16.11 5.44 3.16
C PRO A 79 -15.18 6.64 3.03
N HIS A 80 -13.88 6.38 2.91
CA HIS A 80 -12.84 7.40 2.76
C HIS A 80 -12.37 7.45 1.32
N HIS A 81 -12.31 8.64 0.74
CA HIS A 81 -11.81 8.84 -0.62
C HIS A 81 -10.36 9.29 -0.55
N LEU A 82 -9.45 8.49 -1.12
CA LEU A 82 -8.07 8.89 -1.32
C LEU A 82 -7.89 9.32 -2.77
N ARG A 83 -7.40 10.54 -2.97
CA ARG A 83 -7.15 11.13 -4.27
C ARG A 83 -5.71 11.60 -4.35
N TRP A 84 -5.09 11.39 -5.51
CA TRP A 84 -3.77 11.90 -5.81
C TRP A 84 -3.70 12.37 -7.27
N THR A 85 -2.80 13.31 -7.52
CA THR A 85 -2.45 13.75 -8.87
C THR A 85 -1.37 12.84 -9.43
N LEU A 86 -1.41 12.58 -10.73
CA LEU A 86 -0.38 11.77 -11.39
C LEU A 86 1.00 12.42 -11.33
N ASP A 87 1.06 13.75 -11.30
CA ASP A 87 2.31 14.51 -11.15
C ASP A 87 3.05 14.19 -9.83
N ALA A 88 2.34 13.74 -8.80
CA ALA A 88 2.93 13.40 -7.51
C ALA A 88 3.62 12.02 -7.47
N LEU A 89 3.38 11.15 -8.47
CA LEU A 89 3.97 9.80 -8.52
C LEU A 89 5.29 9.74 -9.30
N HIS A 90 5.61 10.77 -10.07
CA HIS A 90 6.95 11.00 -10.59
C HIS A 90 7.63 12.06 -9.73
N PRO A 91 8.45 11.71 -8.72
CA PRO A 91 9.41 12.68 -8.23
C PRO A 91 10.24 13.06 -9.45
N ALA A 92 10.19 14.34 -9.84
CA ALA A 92 11.04 14.88 -10.88
C ALA A 92 12.45 14.33 -10.63
N THR A 93 12.97 13.57 -11.59
CA THR A 93 14.32 13.02 -11.50
C THR A 93 15.24 14.22 -11.41
N THR A 94 15.68 14.56 -10.20
CA THR A 94 16.63 15.64 -9.99
C THR A 94 17.86 15.26 -10.80
N PRO A 95 18.29 16.04 -11.80
CA PRO A 95 19.48 15.72 -12.55
C PRO A 95 20.65 15.66 -11.56
N ASN A 96 21.32 14.52 -11.52
CA ASN A 96 22.46 14.26 -10.67
C ASN A 96 23.50 15.38 -10.91
N PRO A 97 23.94 16.14 -9.88
CA PRO A 97 24.96 17.14 -10.08
C PRO A 97 26.22 16.45 -10.59
N THR A 98 26.65 16.83 -11.80
CA THR A 98 27.86 16.35 -12.44
C THR A 98 29.03 16.42 -11.46
N PRO A 99 29.74 15.31 -11.16
CA PRO A 99 30.88 15.37 -10.27
C PRO A 99 31.94 16.32 -10.84
N PRO A 100 32.57 17.16 -9.99
CA PRO A 100 33.60 18.08 -10.46
C PRO A 100 34.77 17.30 -11.08
N ALA A 101 35.20 17.74 -12.26
CA ALA A 101 36.28 17.13 -13.01
C ALA A 101 37.53 16.95 -12.12
N ALA A 102 37.97 15.71 -11.94
CA ALA A 102 39.19 15.38 -11.22
C ALA A 102 40.40 16.02 -11.94
N LYS A 103 41.06 16.96 -11.27
CA LYS A 103 42.34 17.52 -11.73
C LYS A 103 43.38 16.40 -11.73
N GLN A 104 43.79 15.95 -12.90
CA GLN A 104 44.92 15.05 -13.07
C GLN A 104 46.20 15.79 -12.67
N HIS A 105 46.78 15.43 -11.54
CA HIS A 105 48.16 15.78 -11.19
C HIS A 105 49.10 14.93 -12.05
N ARG A 106 49.80 15.56 -13.00
CA ARG A 106 51.00 14.97 -13.62
C ARG A 106 52.20 15.30 -12.73
N ALA A 107 52.98 14.26 -12.44
CA ALA A 107 54.29 14.32 -11.81
C ALA A 107 55.33 14.95 -12.75
#